data_AF-A0AAJ2UTG7-F1
#
_entry.id   AF-A0AAJ2UTG7-F1
#
_cell.length_a   1.000
_cell.length_b   1.000
_cell.length_c   1.000
_cell.angle_alpha   90.00
_cell.angle_beta   90.00
_cell.angle_gamma   90.00
#
_symmetry.space_group_name_H-M   'P 1'
#
loop_
_entity.id
_entity.type
_entity.pdbx_description
1 polymer ?
#
loop_
_entity_poly.entity_id
_entity_poly.type
_entity_poly.pdbx_seq_one_letter_code
_entity_poly.pdbx_strand_id
1 'polypeptide(L)'
;MAGAWRRHAHITTPLRERGLECDIEFGLSAYIVRVSLPDDSYLIIGPPQEPPSERPPGDPEGWIVTRERNSNRSSYFERIYDSAPPAYPDRPEQPEARHGGSVQPLIAALDHHLAQLGLLPHPVAPRESPPVHSAHSPQPSKTPDVTERAGRTAYAYGDVLLALTDQLNGTASHADAAALLQQILEPTHGLLERLGEFFEAAAEKAKEAEQDDGFDLSYDLADAAAEIRNVGETLHVAENRMRALDAQPSAPRQPAAPPRTAPLPPPVLPPAQRHAR
;
A
#
# COMPACT_ATOMS: atom_id res chain seq x y z
N MET A 1 -7.72 1.22 1.09
CA MET A 1 -6.49 0.88 1.84
C MET A 1 -6.69 -0.10 3.02
N ALA A 2 -7.90 -0.54 3.39
CA ALA A 2 -8.11 -1.45 4.54
C ALA A 2 -7.62 -2.92 4.35
N GLY A 3 -7.58 -3.41 3.11
CA GLY A 3 -7.16 -4.80 2.80
C GLY A 3 -5.64 -5.04 2.80
N ALA A 4 -4.85 -3.96 2.75
CA ALA A 4 -3.39 -3.99 2.87
C ALA A 4 -2.98 -4.34 4.31
N TRP A 5 -3.55 -3.63 5.29
CA TRP A 5 -3.24 -3.81 6.71
C TRP A 5 -3.54 -5.22 7.21
N ARG A 6 -4.65 -5.85 6.78
CA ARG A 6 -4.95 -7.24 7.19
C ARG A 6 -3.96 -8.26 6.66
N ARG A 7 -3.47 -8.08 5.42
CA ARG A 7 -2.46 -8.98 4.82
C ARG A 7 -1.10 -8.89 5.50
N HIS A 8 -0.79 -7.73 6.07
CA HIS A 8 0.48 -7.47 6.79
C HIS A 8 0.29 -7.39 8.32
N ALA A 9 -0.85 -7.83 8.85
CA ALA A 9 -1.13 -7.81 10.29
C ALA A 9 -0.12 -8.70 11.06
N HIS A 10 0.33 -9.79 10.43
CA HIS A 10 1.34 -10.69 11.00
C HIS A 10 2.63 -9.98 11.40
N ILE A 11 2.97 -8.85 10.78
CA ILE A 11 4.16 -8.05 11.08
C ILE A 11 3.82 -6.69 11.72
N THR A 12 2.75 -6.03 11.30
CA THR A 12 2.38 -4.70 11.83
C THR A 12 1.73 -4.76 13.21
N THR A 13 0.95 -5.80 13.53
CA THR A 13 0.35 -5.97 14.86
C THR A 13 1.40 -6.08 15.97
N PRO A 14 2.39 -7.00 15.91
CA PRO A 14 3.37 -7.09 16.98
C PRO A 14 4.22 -5.81 17.13
N LEU A 15 4.47 -5.07 16.05
CA LEU A 15 5.18 -3.79 16.14
C LEU A 15 4.33 -2.71 16.84
N ARG A 16 3.04 -2.61 16.49
CA ARG A 16 2.11 -1.66 17.11
C ARG A 16 1.83 -1.96 18.58
N GLU A 17 1.82 -3.23 18.98
CA GLU A 17 1.74 -3.62 20.40
C GLU A 17 2.89 -3.08 21.24
N ARG A 18 4.02 -2.72 20.61
CA ARG A 18 5.18 -2.07 21.24
C ARG A 18 5.11 -0.54 21.20
N GLY A 19 3.98 0.02 20.76
CA GLY A 19 3.80 1.46 20.59
C GLY A 19 4.55 2.04 19.40
N LEU A 20 5.00 1.20 18.46
CA LEU A 20 5.73 1.66 17.27
C LEU A 20 4.75 2.06 16.17
N GLU A 21 4.93 3.27 15.64
CA GLU A 21 4.18 3.77 14.49
C GLU A 21 4.67 3.09 13.22
N CYS A 22 3.74 2.48 12.49
CA CYS A 22 4.03 1.67 11.31
C CYS A 22 3.22 2.15 10.12
N ASP A 23 3.92 2.35 9.00
CA ASP A 23 3.37 2.60 7.67
C ASP A 23 3.73 1.47 6.72
N ILE A 24 2.91 1.26 5.69
CA ILE A 24 3.17 0.25 4.65
C ILE A 24 3.32 0.97 3.32
N GLU A 25 4.50 0.86 2.72
CA GLU A 25 4.76 1.37 1.38
C GLU A 25 4.69 0.19 0.38
N PHE A 26 3.95 0.39 -0.71
CA PHE A 26 3.80 -0.60 -1.78
C PHE A 26 4.65 -0.19 -2.98
N GLY A 27 5.69 -0.96 -3.26
CA GLY A 27 6.48 -0.86 -4.49
C GLY A 27 5.92 -1.74 -5.61
N LEU A 28 6.55 -1.64 -6.79
CA LEU A 28 6.18 -2.44 -7.98
C LEU A 28 6.52 -3.94 -7.84
N SER A 29 7.49 -4.29 -6.98
CA SER A 29 8.02 -5.66 -6.81
C SER A 29 7.82 -6.24 -5.42
N ALA A 30 7.60 -5.40 -4.39
CA ALA A 30 7.39 -5.83 -3.01
C ALA A 30 6.77 -4.70 -2.17
N TYR A 31 6.32 -5.05 -0.97
CA TYR A 31 5.94 -4.08 0.07
C TYR A 31 7.08 -3.94 1.08
N ILE A 32 7.14 -2.78 1.74
CA ILE A 32 7.96 -2.58 2.94
C ILE A 32 7.09 -2.01 4.05
N VAL A 33 7.42 -2.36 5.29
CA VAL A 33 6.88 -1.74 6.49
C VAL A 33 7.91 -0.74 6.98
N ARG A 34 7.53 0.53 7.00
CA ARG A 34 8.32 1.61 7.57
C ARG A 34 7.90 1.81 9.03
N VAL A 35 8.87 1.91 9.93
CA VAL A 35 8.61 2.13 11.35
C VAL A 35 9.35 3.36 11.84
N SER A 36 8.63 4.37 12.32
CA SER A 36 9.23 5.58 12.89
C SER A 36 9.79 5.29 14.29
N LEU A 37 11.02 5.73 14.56
CA LEU A 37 11.67 5.58 15.86
C LEU A 37 11.79 6.94 16.58
N PRO A 38 11.87 6.97 17.94
CA PRO A 38 11.91 8.21 18.71
C PRO A 38 13.13 9.12 18.48
N ASP A 39 14.16 8.62 17.79
CA ASP A 39 15.39 9.38 17.54
C ASP A 39 15.50 9.85 16.07
N ASP A 40 14.38 10.07 15.40
CA ASP A 40 14.31 10.53 14.00
C ASP A 40 14.95 9.56 12.98
N SER A 41 15.24 8.33 13.40
CA SER A 41 15.56 7.23 12.48
C SER A 41 14.30 6.42 12.18
N TYR A 42 14.37 5.56 11.19
CA TYR A 42 13.28 4.66 10.85
C TYR A 42 13.81 3.27 10.52
N LEU A 43 12.98 2.26 10.75
CA LEU A 43 13.21 0.91 10.26
C LEU A 43 12.54 0.74 8.90
N ILE A 44 13.21 0.00 8.01
CA ILE A 44 12.62 -0.56 6.81
C ILE A 44 12.61 -2.07 7.00
N ILE A 45 11.42 -2.67 6.95
CA ILE A 45 11.21 -4.11 7.11
C ILE A 45 10.54 -4.65 5.86
N GLY A 46 11.16 -5.59 5.17
CA GLY A 46 10.57 -6.15 3.95
C GLY A 46 11.18 -7.47 3.53
N PRO A 47 10.56 -8.14 2.55
CA PRO A 47 11.16 -9.30 1.90
C PRO A 47 12.41 -8.89 1.09
N PRO A 48 13.26 -9.86 0.73
CA PRO A 48 14.34 -9.65 -0.23
C PRO A 48 13.81 -9.06 -1.53
N GLN A 49 14.46 -8.00 -2.03
CA GLN A 49 14.07 -7.34 -3.28
C GLN A 49 14.71 -7.99 -4.51
N GLU A 50 15.88 -8.61 -4.32
CA GLU A 50 16.64 -9.24 -5.40
C GLU A 50 17.19 -10.61 -4.94
N PRO A 51 16.95 -11.68 -5.71
CA PRO A 51 16.08 -11.73 -6.88
C PRO A 51 14.60 -11.49 -6.52
N PRO A 52 13.75 -11.02 -7.45
CA PRO A 52 12.31 -10.89 -7.21
C PRO A 52 11.74 -12.25 -6.80
N SER A 53 11.03 -12.30 -5.67
CA SER A 53 10.42 -13.55 -5.22
C SER A 53 9.19 -13.89 -6.05
N GLU A 54 9.05 -15.16 -6.44
CA GLU A 54 7.82 -15.67 -7.07
C GLU A 54 6.70 -15.95 -6.04
N ARG A 55 6.96 -15.76 -4.74
CA ARG A 55 6.00 -16.08 -3.68
C ARG A 55 4.89 -15.03 -3.57
N PRO A 56 3.67 -15.45 -3.17
CA PRO A 56 2.57 -14.52 -2.97
C PRO A 56 2.87 -13.52 -1.83
N PRO A 57 2.35 -12.28 -1.90
CA PRO A 57 2.49 -11.29 -0.84
C PRO A 57 1.98 -11.82 0.51
N GLY A 58 2.82 -11.77 1.54
CA GLY A 58 2.51 -12.24 2.90
C GLY A 58 3.11 -13.59 3.30
N ASP A 59 3.80 -14.29 2.38
CA ASP A 59 4.59 -15.49 2.67
C ASP A 59 6.03 -15.35 2.10
N PRO A 60 6.84 -14.44 2.66
CA PRO A 60 8.18 -14.21 2.11
C PRO A 60 9.12 -15.35 2.46
N GLU A 61 10.13 -15.56 1.62
CA GLU A 61 11.20 -16.54 1.86
C GLU A 61 12.12 -16.18 3.03
N GLY A 62 12.19 -14.88 3.35
CA GLY A 62 12.96 -14.32 4.44
C GLY A 62 12.58 -12.87 4.65
N TRP A 63 13.18 -12.27 5.67
CA TRP A 63 13.00 -10.87 6.02
C TRP A 63 14.33 -10.16 6.15
N ILE A 64 14.37 -8.93 5.66
CA ILE A 64 15.48 -8.00 5.84
C ILE A 64 14.94 -6.82 6.66
N VAL A 65 15.69 -6.45 7.70
CA VAL A 65 15.44 -5.24 8.48
C VAL A 65 16.67 -4.35 8.45
N THR A 66 16.48 -3.13 7.95
CA THR A 66 17.47 -2.07 8.02
C THR A 66 16.96 -0.94 8.89
N ARG A 67 17.89 -0.22 9.48
CA ARG A 67 17.65 1.03 10.19
C ARG A 67 18.38 2.14 9.46
N GLU A 68 17.65 3.21 9.19
CA GLU A 68 18.13 4.31 8.39
C GLU A 68 17.83 5.63 9.08
N ARG A 69 18.76 6.58 8.93
CA ARG A 69 18.49 7.99 9.21
C ARG A 69 18.93 8.77 7.99
N ASN A 70 18.02 9.58 7.44
CA ASN A 70 18.37 10.51 6.39
C ASN A 70 18.16 11.92 6.90
N SER A 71 19.26 12.58 7.27
CA SER A 71 19.27 13.97 7.71
C SER A 71 20.29 14.76 6.90
N ASN A 72 20.07 16.08 6.80
CA ASN A 72 21.01 16.99 6.13
C ASN A 72 22.44 16.99 6.72
N ARG A 73 22.67 16.38 7.90
CA ARG A 73 23.97 16.33 8.58
C ARG A 73 24.62 14.95 8.62
N SER A 74 23.84 13.86 8.53
CA SER A 74 24.36 12.49 8.58
C SER A 74 23.33 11.53 8.00
N SER A 75 23.77 10.74 7.01
CA SER A 75 23.09 9.52 6.59
C SER A 75 23.66 8.35 7.38
N TYR A 76 22.76 7.49 7.87
CA TYR A 76 23.09 6.29 8.62
C TYR A 76 22.35 5.11 8.02
N PHE A 77 23.04 3.98 7.90
CA PHE A 77 22.49 2.72 7.44
C PHE A 77 23.07 1.58 8.28
N GLU A 78 22.20 0.80 8.88
CA GLU A 78 22.54 -0.40 9.64
C GLU A 78 21.60 -1.53 9.24
N ARG A 79 22.11 -2.76 9.17
CA ARG A 79 21.30 -3.96 8.98
C ARG A 79 21.18 -4.69 10.30
N ILE A 80 19.96 -4.75 10.81
CA ILE A 80 19.65 -5.30 12.15
C ILE A 80 19.36 -6.80 12.07
N TYR A 81 18.66 -7.22 11.00
CA TYR A 81 18.20 -8.59 10.85
C TYR A 81 18.16 -8.97 9.37
N ASP A 82 18.59 -10.19 9.05
CA ASP A 82 18.60 -10.69 7.67
C ASP A 82 18.48 -12.21 7.63
N SER A 83 17.24 -12.66 7.44
CA SER A 83 16.89 -14.07 7.26
C SER A 83 16.69 -14.44 5.80
N ALA A 84 17.12 -13.56 4.87
CA ALA A 84 17.03 -13.85 3.44
C ALA A 84 17.88 -15.07 3.09
N PRO A 85 17.40 -15.94 2.18
CA PRO A 85 18.25 -16.97 1.61
C PRO A 85 19.46 -16.31 0.93
N PRO A 86 20.63 -16.98 0.93
CA PRO A 86 21.82 -16.40 0.33
C PRO A 86 21.59 -16.15 -1.17
N ALA A 87 21.85 -14.92 -1.62
CA ALA A 87 21.69 -14.51 -3.02
C ALA A 87 22.55 -15.34 -4.00
N TYR A 88 23.59 -16.00 -3.50
CA TYR A 88 24.48 -16.88 -4.26
C TYR A 88 24.81 -18.13 -3.45
N PRO A 89 24.88 -19.32 -4.07
CA PRO A 89 25.10 -20.60 -3.38
C PRO A 89 26.45 -20.70 -2.66
N ASP A 90 27.43 -19.87 -3.03
CA ASP A 90 28.79 -19.89 -2.45
C ASP A 90 28.96 -18.96 -1.25
N ARG A 91 27.89 -18.26 -0.81
CA ARG A 91 27.95 -17.40 0.37
C ARG A 91 27.71 -18.20 1.66
N PRO A 92 28.45 -17.92 2.74
CA PRO A 92 28.09 -18.44 4.06
C PRO A 92 26.67 -18.01 4.42
N GLU A 93 25.87 -18.97 4.87
CA GLU A 93 24.52 -18.70 5.36
C GLU A 93 24.59 -17.82 6.60
N GLN A 94 23.74 -16.80 6.66
CA GLN A 94 23.63 -15.97 7.85
C GLN A 94 22.98 -16.79 8.98
N PRO A 95 23.34 -16.58 10.25
CA PRO A 95 22.73 -17.30 11.38
C PRO A 95 21.20 -17.21 11.41
N GLU A 96 20.65 -16.12 10.91
CA GLU A 96 19.23 -15.81 10.86
C GLU A 96 18.52 -16.47 9.66
N ALA A 97 19.25 -16.94 8.63
CA ALA A 97 18.67 -17.55 7.43
C ALA A 97 17.81 -18.79 7.75
N ARG A 98 18.18 -19.54 8.79
CA ARG A 98 17.39 -20.68 9.30
C ARG A 98 15.98 -20.31 9.76
N HIS A 99 15.68 -19.03 9.99
CA HIS A 99 14.37 -18.55 10.40
C HIS A 99 13.43 -18.30 9.22
N GLY A 100 13.97 -18.11 8.00
CA GLY A 100 13.21 -17.82 6.78
C GLY A 100 12.14 -16.74 6.97
N GLY A 101 10.95 -16.96 6.40
CA GLY A 101 9.79 -16.07 6.50
C GLY A 101 9.15 -15.93 7.89
N SER A 102 9.72 -16.51 8.95
CA SER A 102 9.15 -16.43 10.29
C SER A 102 9.31 -15.03 10.90
N VAL A 103 8.19 -14.45 11.35
CA VAL A 103 8.16 -13.11 11.95
C VAL A 103 8.61 -13.13 13.41
N GLN A 104 8.40 -14.22 14.15
CA GLN A 104 8.68 -14.27 15.58
C GLN A 104 10.18 -14.02 15.91
N PRO A 105 11.15 -14.64 15.22
CA PRO A 105 12.57 -14.36 15.46
C PRO A 105 12.98 -12.95 15.03
N LEU A 106 12.34 -12.40 13.99
CA LEU A 106 12.54 -11.02 13.57
C LEU A 106 12.10 -10.04 14.67
N ILE A 107 10.91 -10.22 15.24
CA ILE A 107 10.41 -9.35 16.30
C ILE A 107 11.31 -9.44 17.54
N ALA A 108 11.77 -10.64 17.90
CA ALA A 108 12.70 -10.82 19.02
C ALA A 108 14.05 -10.11 18.79
N ALA A 109 14.58 -10.13 17.56
CA ALA A 109 15.79 -9.41 17.20
C ALA A 109 15.60 -7.88 17.29
N LEU A 110 14.44 -7.38 16.86
CA LEU A 110 14.10 -5.96 16.97
C LEU A 110 13.95 -5.52 18.42
N ASP A 111 13.27 -6.31 19.26
CA ASP A 111 13.15 -6.01 20.69
C ASP A 111 14.51 -5.91 21.35
N HIS A 112 15.40 -6.87 21.09
CA HIS A 112 16.74 -6.88 21.66
C HIS A 112 17.53 -5.64 21.22
N HIS A 113 17.51 -5.33 19.93
CA HIS A 113 18.26 -4.21 19.37
C HIS A 113 17.72 -2.84 19.83
N LEU A 114 16.40 -2.64 19.77
CA LEU A 114 15.78 -1.39 20.23
C LEU A 114 15.91 -1.20 21.74
N ALA A 115 15.87 -2.27 22.54
CA ALA A 115 16.13 -2.20 23.97
C ALA A 115 17.57 -1.77 24.29
N GLN A 116 18.56 -2.31 23.56
CA GLN A 116 19.97 -1.88 23.71
C GLN A 116 20.17 -0.39 23.42
N LEU A 117 19.40 0.15 22.48
CA LEU A 117 19.44 1.57 22.11
C LEU A 117 18.52 2.45 22.98
N GLY A 118 17.69 1.86 23.84
CA GLY A 118 16.70 2.60 24.62
C GLY A 118 15.58 3.23 23.77
N LEU A 119 15.30 2.66 22.60
CA LEU A 119 14.36 3.19 21.60
C LEU A 119 12.98 2.51 21.63
N LEU A 120 12.77 1.53 22.51
CA LEU A 120 11.44 0.98 22.72
C LEU A 120 10.56 2.05 23.39
N PRO A 121 9.39 2.36 22.81
CA PRO A 121 8.40 3.20 23.47
C PRO A 121 8.08 2.62 24.83
N HIS A 122 8.17 3.43 25.88
CA HIS A 122 7.70 3.00 27.19
C HIS A 122 6.19 2.86 27.08
N PRO A 123 5.57 1.78 27.63
CA PRO A 123 4.13 1.73 27.70
C PRO A 123 3.66 2.98 28.45
N VAL A 124 2.89 3.82 27.77
CA VAL A 124 2.17 4.91 28.42
C VAL A 124 1.25 4.24 29.42
N ALA A 125 1.66 4.22 30.68
CA ALA A 125 0.82 3.73 31.76
C ALA A 125 -0.51 4.48 31.67
N PRO A 126 -1.67 3.80 31.78
CA PRO A 126 -2.93 4.50 31.99
C PRO A 126 -2.72 5.40 33.20
N ARG A 127 -2.83 6.73 32.99
CA ARG A 127 -2.67 7.70 34.07
C ARG A 127 -3.54 7.28 35.23
N GLU A 128 -2.87 6.90 36.31
CA GLU A 128 -3.44 6.53 37.59
C GLU A 128 -4.12 7.77 38.17
N SER A 129 -5.46 7.83 38.04
CA SER A 129 -6.26 8.81 38.76
C SER A 129 -6.07 8.60 40.26
N PRO A 130 -5.87 9.67 41.07
CA PRO A 130 -5.65 9.52 42.50
C PRO A 130 -6.88 8.92 43.21
N PRO A 131 -6.69 8.16 44.30
CA PRO A 131 -7.74 7.33 44.87
C PRO A 131 -8.68 8.17 45.73
N VAL A 132 -9.99 8.03 45.48
CA VAL A 132 -10.99 8.33 46.50
C VAL A 132 -11.90 7.11 46.63
N HIS A 133 -11.86 6.53 47.82
CA HIS A 133 -12.64 5.38 48.26
C HIS A 133 -14.12 5.44 47.86
N SER A 134 -14.65 4.32 47.38
CA SER A 134 -15.76 3.64 48.07
C SER A 134 -15.99 2.23 47.54
N ALA A 135 -16.25 1.34 48.49
CA ALA A 135 -16.41 -0.09 48.34
C ALA A 135 -17.72 -0.48 47.64
N HIS A 136 -17.64 -1.35 46.64
CA HIS A 136 -18.54 -2.51 46.54
C HIS A 136 -18.02 -3.50 45.50
N SER A 137 -17.70 -4.72 45.94
CA SER A 137 -17.86 -5.90 45.10
C SER A 137 -19.17 -6.58 45.51
N PRO A 138 -19.94 -7.08 44.54
CA PRO A 138 -20.05 -8.53 44.47
C PRO A 138 -19.92 -9.07 43.04
N GLN A 139 -19.72 -10.38 43.03
CA GLN A 139 -19.18 -11.24 41.99
C GLN A 139 -20.21 -11.67 40.90
N PRO A 140 -19.85 -12.55 39.93
CA PRO A 140 -20.18 -12.41 38.52
C PRO A 140 -21.46 -13.14 38.09
N SER A 141 -22.12 -12.59 37.06
CA SER A 141 -23.12 -13.33 36.30
C SER A 141 -22.53 -13.73 34.94
N LYS A 142 -22.35 -15.04 34.75
CA LYS A 142 -22.15 -15.67 33.44
C LYS A 142 -23.34 -15.34 32.55
N THR A 143 -23.08 -14.67 31.43
CA THR A 143 -23.91 -14.74 30.22
C THR A 143 -23.07 -15.41 29.13
N PRO A 144 -23.60 -16.43 28.43
CA PRO A 144 -22.89 -17.07 27.35
C PRO A 144 -22.92 -16.19 26.10
N ASP A 145 -21.76 -16.13 25.45
CA ASP A 145 -21.58 -16.12 24.00
C ASP A 145 -22.25 -14.99 23.19
N VAL A 146 -21.71 -13.78 23.34
CA VAL A 146 -21.86 -12.69 22.34
C VAL A 146 -20.57 -12.52 21.52
N THR A 147 -19.47 -13.11 21.98
CA THR A 147 -18.13 -12.91 21.43
C THR A 147 -17.91 -13.66 20.11
N GLU A 148 -18.53 -14.82 19.88
CA GLU A 148 -18.39 -15.53 18.59
C GLU A 148 -19.12 -14.85 17.44
N ARG A 149 -20.22 -14.14 17.71
CA ARG A 149 -20.99 -13.44 16.66
C ARG A 149 -20.37 -12.08 16.30
N ALA A 150 -19.67 -11.44 17.23
CA ALA A 150 -19.01 -10.15 17.04
C ALA A 150 -17.79 -10.22 16.10
N GLY A 151 -17.10 -11.38 16.04
CA GLY A 151 -15.90 -11.56 15.21
C GLY A 151 -16.17 -11.56 13.70
N ARG A 152 -17.39 -11.91 13.26
CA ARG A 152 -17.79 -11.92 11.83
C ARG A 152 -18.37 -10.60 11.34
N THR A 153 -18.64 -9.64 12.22
CA THR A 153 -19.26 -8.34 11.87
C THR A 153 -18.39 -7.13 12.21
N ALA A 154 -17.17 -7.34 12.75
CA ALA A 154 -16.34 -6.27 13.30
C ALA A 154 -15.94 -5.18 12.28
N TYR A 155 -15.95 -5.48 10.97
CA TYR A 155 -15.51 -4.56 9.92
C TYR A 155 -16.39 -4.62 8.68
N ALA A 156 -17.71 -4.49 8.84
CA ALA A 156 -18.66 -4.60 7.74
C ALA A 156 -18.28 -3.76 6.49
N TYR A 157 -17.86 -2.49 6.68
CA TYR A 157 -17.42 -1.64 5.56
C TYR A 157 -16.10 -2.09 4.93
N GLY A 158 -15.19 -2.68 5.72
CA GLY A 158 -13.96 -3.27 5.21
C GLY A 158 -14.22 -4.50 4.34
N ASP A 159 -15.18 -5.34 4.73
CA ASP A 159 -15.59 -6.52 3.96
C ASP A 159 -16.29 -6.13 2.65
N VAL A 160 -17.07 -5.03 2.65
CA VAL A 160 -17.64 -4.44 1.42
C VAL A 160 -16.54 -3.99 0.45
N LEU A 161 -15.49 -3.31 0.94
CA LEU A 161 -14.36 -2.88 0.10
C LEU A 161 -13.54 -4.06 -0.43
N LEU A 162 -13.40 -5.12 0.37
CA LEU A 162 -12.76 -6.34 -0.09
C LEU A 162 -13.55 -6.98 -1.24
N ALA A 163 -14.86 -7.12 -1.07
CA ALA A 163 -15.73 -7.66 -2.12
C ALA A 163 -15.68 -6.82 -3.41
N LEU A 164 -15.63 -5.49 -3.30
CA LEU A 164 -15.47 -4.60 -4.46
C LEU A 164 -14.11 -4.80 -5.17
N THR A 165 -13.06 -5.03 -4.40
CA THR A 165 -11.71 -5.31 -4.93
C THR A 165 -11.66 -6.68 -5.62
N ASP A 166 -12.31 -7.69 -5.04
CA ASP A 166 -12.40 -9.02 -5.64
C ASP A 166 -13.21 -8.99 -6.95
N GLN A 167 -14.29 -8.19 -7.00
CA GLN A 167 -15.02 -7.94 -8.25
C GLN A 167 -14.14 -7.28 -9.30
N LEU A 168 -13.34 -6.28 -8.93
CA LEU A 168 -12.40 -5.61 -9.84
C LEU A 168 -11.39 -6.62 -10.43
N ASN A 169 -10.78 -7.43 -9.58
CA ASN A 169 -9.83 -8.48 -9.99
C ASN A 169 -10.47 -9.56 -10.86
N GLY A 170 -11.77 -9.81 -10.69
CA GLY A 170 -12.55 -10.77 -11.47
C GLY A 170 -13.12 -10.23 -12.78
N THR A 171 -12.97 -8.94 -13.08
CA THR A 171 -13.49 -8.36 -14.33
C THR A 171 -12.80 -8.94 -15.57
N ALA A 172 -13.59 -9.19 -16.62
CA ALA A 172 -13.07 -9.70 -17.90
C ALA A 172 -12.75 -8.59 -18.91
N SER A 173 -13.15 -7.35 -18.62
CA SER A 173 -12.98 -6.19 -19.50
C SER A 173 -12.56 -4.95 -18.71
N HIS A 174 -11.80 -4.06 -19.34
CA HIS A 174 -11.43 -2.78 -18.74
C HIS A 174 -12.64 -1.85 -18.60
N ALA A 175 -13.67 -2.00 -19.43
CA ALA A 175 -14.93 -1.29 -19.32
C ALA A 175 -15.69 -1.64 -18.03
N ASP A 176 -15.71 -2.92 -17.63
CA ASP A 176 -16.30 -3.36 -16.37
C ASP A 176 -15.48 -2.86 -15.17
N ALA A 177 -14.14 -2.91 -15.28
CA ALA A 177 -13.25 -2.35 -14.26
C ALA A 177 -13.45 -0.83 -14.10
N ALA A 178 -13.63 -0.10 -15.21
CA ALA A 178 -13.92 1.33 -15.20
C ALA A 178 -15.26 1.64 -14.50
N ALA A 179 -16.29 0.81 -14.68
CA ALA A 179 -17.57 0.97 -14.00
C ALA A 179 -17.46 0.78 -12.48
N LEU A 180 -16.57 -0.12 -12.01
CA LEU A 180 -16.26 -0.27 -10.59
C LEU A 180 -15.45 0.91 -10.05
N LEU A 181 -14.47 1.41 -10.82
CA LEU A 181 -13.71 2.63 -10.46
C LEU A 181 -14.64 3.84 -10.32
N GLN A 182 -15.65 3.97 -11.18
CA GLN A 182 -16.62 5.05 -11.09
C GLN A 182 -17.33 5.09 -9.73
N GLN A 183 -17.65 3.95 -9.12
CA GLN A 183 -18.28 3.92 -7.79
C GLN A 183 -17.38 4.48 -6.69
N ILE A 184 -16.06 4.47 -6.90
CA ILE A 184 -15.08 5.01 -5.96
C ILE A 184 -14.86 6.49 -6.21
N LEU A 185 -14.71 6.87 -7.48
CA LEU A 185 -14.24 8.19 -7.91
C LEU A 185 -15.37 9.19 -8.22
N GLU A 186 -16.65 8.77 -8.22
CA GLU A 186 -17.75 9.70 -8.49
C GLU A 186 -17.71 10.87 -7.48
N PRO A 187 -17.67 12.13 -7.94
CA PRO A 187 -17.32 13.26 -7.10
C PRO A 187 -18.38 13.62 -6.04
N THR A 188 -19.61 13.10 -6.13
CA THR A 188 -20.72 13.53 -5.26
C THR A 188 -21.18 12.43 -4.30
N HIS A 189 -21.17 11.19 -4.75
CA HIS A 189 -21.70 10.01 -4.08
C HIS A 189 -20.71 8.85 -4.09
N GLY A 190 -19.56 9.03 -4.74
CA GLY A 190 -18.49 8.04 -4.72
C GLY A 190 -17.95 7.83 -3.32
N LEU A 191 -17.30 6.69 -3.14
CA LEU A 191 -16.75 6.29 -1.86
C LEU A 191 -15.79 7.33 -1.27
N LEU A 192 -14.92 7.94 -2.08
CA LEU A 192 -13.96 8.92 -1.58
C LEU A 192 -14.65 10.16 -1.01
N GLU A 193 -15.71 10.67 -1.66
CA GLU A 193 -16.46 11.81 -1.12
C GLU A 193 -17.14 11.46 0.21
N ARG A 194 -17.77 10.27 0.30
CA ARG A 194 -18.42 9.81 1.54
C ARG A 194 -17.42 9.56 2.67
N LEU A 195 -16.19 9.15 2.35
CA LEU A 195 -15.12 9.04 3.33
C LEU A 195 -14.64 10.42 3.79
N GLY A 196 -14.49 11.38 2.88
CA GLY A 196 -14.16 12.77 3.22
C GLY A 196 -15.19 13.37 4.18
N GLU A 197 -16.49 13.28 3.86
CA GLU A 197 -17.58 13.72 4.73
C GLU A 197 -17.54 13.04 6.11
N PHE A 198 -17.22 11.73 6.16
CA PHE A 198 -17.12 10.99 7.40
C PHE A 198 -15.99 11.53 8.31
N PHE A 199 -14.80 11.78 7.75
CA PHE A 199 -13.67 12.30 8.51
C PHE A 199 -13.89 13.75 8.95
N GLU A 200 -14.56 14.56 8.13
CA GLU A 200 -14.99 15.91 8.51
C GLU A 200 -15.98 15.89 9.67
N ALA A 201 -16.96 14.98 9.65
CA ALA A 201 -17.87 14.78 10.78
C ALA A 201 -17.14 14.29 12.04
N ALA A 202 -16.12 13.43 11.88
CA ALA A 202 -15.28 12.98 12.99
C ALA A 202 -14.43 14.13 13.57
N ALA A 203 -13.92 15.03 12.72
CA ALA A 203 -13.20 16.23 13.13
C ALA A 203 -14.08 17.15 13.98
N GLU A 204 -15.32 17.41 13.54
CA GLU A 204 -16.30 18.16 14.33
C GLU A 204 -16.60 17.47 15.67
N LYS A 205 -16.70 16.14 15.67
CA LYS A 205 -16.90 15.36 16.91
C LYS A 205 -15.71 15.48 17.88
N ALA A 206 -14.48 15.55 17.37
CA ALA A 206 -13.28 15.69 18.18
C ALA A 206 -13.23 17.06 18.91
N LYS A 207 -13.69 18.14 18.24
CA LYS A 207 -13.75 19.49 18.83
C LYS A 207 -14.66 19.57 20.07
N GLU A 208 -15.67 18.70 20.18
CA GLU A 208 -16.55 18.66 21.35
C GLU A 208 -15.81 18.32 22.67
N ALA A 209 -14.59 17.79 22.61
CA ALA A 209 -13.81 17.49 23.80
C ALA A 209 -13.33 18.74 24.55
N GLU A 210 -13.38 19.93 23.92
CA GLU A 210 -12.95 21.24 24.44
C GLU A 210 -11.54 21.21 25.10
N GLN A 211 -10.68 20.32 24.61
CA GLN A 211 -9.30 20.10 25.06
C GLN A 211 -8.36 20.29 23.89
N ASP A 212 -7.13 20.75 24.16
CA ASP A 212 -6.10 20.96 23.13
C ASP A 212 -5.90 19.72 22.24
N ASP A 213 -5.79 18.53 22.85
CA ASP A 213 -5.67 17.25 22.13
C ASP A 213 -6.86 16.98 21.17
N GLY A 214 -8.07 17.47 21.52
CA GLY A 214 -9.26 17.35 20.68
C GLY A 214 -9.24 18.29 19.47
N PHE A 215 -8.62 19.46 19.61
CA PHE A 215 -8.40 20.38 18.50
C PHE A 215 -7.32 19.87 17.55
N ASP A 216 -6.19 19.36 18.07
CA ASP A 216 -5.13 18.76 17.26
C ASP A 216 -5.68 17.59 16.43
N LEU A 217 -6.41 16.67 17.07
CA LEU A 217 -7.06 15.55 16.38
C LEU A 217 -8.08 16.04 15.32
N SER A 218 -8.78 17.14 15.58
CA SER A 218 -9.72 17.70 14.59
C SER A 218 -9.01 18.23 13.34
N TYR A 219 -7.81 18.79 13.49
CA TYR A 219 -7.00 19.23 12.35
C TYR A 219 -6.51 18.02 11.55
N ASP A 220 -5.99 16.99 12.21
CA ASP A 220 -5.54 15.76 11.53
C ASP A 220 -6.66 15.10 10.72
N LEU A 221 -7.88 15.04 11.28
CA LEU A 221 -9.04 14.44 10.63
C LEU A 221 -9.56 15.31 9.46
N ALA A 222 -9.51 16.64 9.58
CA ALA A 222 -9.88 17.56 8.51
C ALA A 222 -8.87 17.51 7.34
N ASP A 223 -7.57 17.45 7.65
CA ASP A 223 -6.51 17.28 6.66
C ASP A 223 -6.65 15.95 5.93
N ALA A 224 -6.94 14.86 6.65
CA ALA A 224 -7.22 13.57 6.04
C ALA A 224 -8.43 13.61 5.09
N ALA A 225 -9.50 14.31 5.45
CA ALA A 225 -10.66 14.50 4.57
C ALA A 225 -10.29 15.25 3.28
N ALA A 226 -9.46 16.29 3.39
CA ALA A 226 -8.97 17.04 2.24
C ALA A 226 -8.09 16.18 1.32
N GLU A 227 -7.17 15.40 1.89
CA GLU A 227 -6.31 14.50 1.11
C GLU A 227 -7.11 13.41 0.37
N ILE A 228 -8.16 12.86 0.99
CA ILE A 228 -9.04 11.88 0.35
C ILE A 228 -9.73 12.48 -0.88
N ARG A 229 -10.23 13.72 -0.79
CA ARG A 229 -10.85 14.42 -1.93
C ARG A 229 -9.81 14.75 -3.01
N ASN A 230 -8.61 15.17 -2.62
CA ASN A 230 -7.48 15.42 -3.52
C ASN A 230 -7.06 14.16 -4.31
N VAL A 231 -7.13 12.97 -3.70
CA VAL A 231 -6.94 11.70 -4.42
C VAL A 231 -8.00 11.52 -5.51
N GLY A 232 -9.27 11.84 -5.22
CA GLY A 232 -10.35 11.82 -6.21
C GLY A 232 -10.09 12.77 -7.37
N GLU A 233 -9.68 14.00 -7.07
CA GLU A 233 -9.27 14.98 -8.08
C GLU A 233 -8.08 14.50 -8.90
N THR A 234 -7.06 13.91 -8.29
CA THR A 234 -5.90 13.38 -9.00
C THR A 234 -6.29 12.25 -9.96
N LEU A 235 -7.26 11.42 -9.57
CA LEU A 235 -7.67 10.24 -10.32
C LEU A 235 -8.88 10.47 -11.24
N HIS A 236 -9.40 11.69 -11.38
CA HIS A 236 -10.64 11.98 -12.14
C HIS A 236 -10.63 11.48 -13.60
N VAL A 237 -9.46 11.35 -14.23
CA VAL A 237 -9.33 10.82 -15.60
C VAL A 237 -9.12 9.30 -15.67
N ALA A 238 -8.89 8.63 -14.54
CA ALA A 238 -8.50 7.22 -14.49
C ALA A 238 -9.58 6.31 -15.08
N GLU A 239 -10.85 6.57 -14.77
CA GLU A 239 -12.01 5.84 -15.31
C GLU A 239 -12.05 5.91 -16.86
N ASN A 240 -11.95 7.12 -17.42
CA ASN A 240 -11.92 7.33 -18.87
C ASN A 240 -10.71 6.68 -19.53
N ARG A 241 -9.53 6.74 -18.89
CA ARG A 241 -8.32 6.07 -19.38
C ARG A 241 -8.46 4.56 -19.35
N MET A 242 -9.10 3.99 -18.33
CA MET A 242 -9.33 2.56 -18.22
C MET A 242 -10.30 2.06 -19.29
N ARG A 243 -11.40 2.80 -19.55
CA ARG A 243 -12.33 2.51 -20.65
C ARG A 243 -11.65 2.56 -22.02
N ALA A 244 -10.67 3.43 -22.20
CA ALA A 244 -9.93 3.55 -23.45
C ALA A 244 -9.01 2.34 -23.75
N LEU A 245 -8.68 1.50 -22.76
CA LEU A 245 -7.85 0.31 -22.95
C LEU A 245 -8.58 -0.77 -23.77
N ASP A 246 -9.89 -0.94 -23.59
CA ASP A 246 -10.70 -1.85 -24.42
C ASP A 246 -10.97 -1.29 -25.82
N ALA A 247 -10.95 0.04 -25.95
CA ALA A 247 -11.25 0.73 -27.20
C ALA A 247 -10.06 0.77 -28.18
N GLN A 248 -8.87 0.28 -27.82
CA GLN A 248 -7.75 0.21 -28.75
C GLN A 248 -8.12 -0.70 -29.94
N PRO A 249 -8.33 -0.13 -31.14
CA PRO A 249 -8.53 -0.95 -32.32
C PRO A 249 -7.22 -1.67 -32.57
N SER A 250 -7.29 -2.98 -32.81
CA SER A 250 -6.23 -3.66 -33.56
C SER A 250 -5.88 -2.76 -34.75
N ALA A 251 -4.61 -2.35 -34.85
CA ALA A 251 -4.15 -1.50 -35.94
C ALA A 251 -4.74 -2.04 -37.26
N PRO A 252 -5.36 -1.20 -38.11
CA PRO A 252 -5.85 -1.69 -39.39
C PRO A 252 -4.65 -2.32 -40.09
N ARG A 253 -4.66 -3.65 -40.28
CA ARG A 253 -3.72 -4.31 -41.18
C ARG A 253 -3.85 -3.57 -42.49
N GLN A 254 -2.85 -2.77 -42.82
CA GLN A 254 -2.75 -2.18 -44.14
C GLN A 254 -2.87 -3.35 -45.12
N PRO A 255 -3.86 -3.34 -46.04
CA PRO A 255 -3.89 -4.31 -47.12
C PRO A 255 -2.54 -4.21 -47.83
N ALA A 256 -1.85 -5.34 -47.98
CA ALA A 256 -0.60 -5.41 -48.71
C ALA A 256 -0.80 -4.69 -50.05
N ALA A 257 -0.03 -3.61 -50.27
CA ALA A 257 -0.04 -2.91 -51.53
C ALA A 257 0.31 -3.93 -52.64
N PRO A 258 -0.43 -3.98 -53.76
CA PRO A 258 -0.08 -4.86 -54.85
C PRO A 258 1.32 -4.52 -55.38
N PRO A 259 2.07 -5.51 -55.89
CA PRO A 259 3.43 -5.29 -56.35
C PRO A 259 3.44 -4.19 -57.42
N ARG A 260 4.18 -3.11 -57.15
CA ARG A 260 4.44 -2.05 -58.13
C ARG A 260 5.17 -2.66 -59.33
N THR A 261 4.47 -2.83 -60.44
CA THR A 261 5.09 -2.99 -61.75
C THR A 261 5.97 -1.78 -62.05
N ALA A 262 7.21 -2.04 -62.45
CA ALA A 262 8.20 -1.02 -62.81
C ALA A 262 7.68 -0.11 -63.94
N PRO A 263 8.01 1.19 -63.95
CA PRO A 263 7.65 2.08 -65.05
C PRO A 263 8.42 1.67 -66.32
N LEU A 264 7.70 1.56 -67.44
CA LEU A 264 8.28 1.38 -68.77
C LEU A 264 9.14 2.61 -69.16
N PRO A 265 10.26 2.42 -69.88
CA PRO A 265 11.08 3.51 -70.36
C PRO A 265 10.34 4.34 -71.42
N PRO A 266 10.64 5.66 -71.56
CA PRO A 266 9.97 6.53 -72.50
C PRO A 266 10.27 6.15 -73.96
N PRO A 267 9.33 6.42 -74.89
CA PRO A 267 9.50 6.10 -76.30
C PRO A 267 10.60 6.98 -76.94
N VAL A 268 11.54 6.31 -77.61
CA VAL A 268 12.54 6.94 -78.49
C VAL A 268 11.84 7.39 -79.77
N LEU A 269 11.85 8.70 -80.04
CA LEU A 269 11.40 9.25 -81.32
C LEU A 269 12.43 8.94 -82.42
N PRO A 270 12.00 8.60 -83.65
CA PRO A 270 12.90 8.28 -84.75
C PRO A 270 13.62 9.52 -85.31
N PRO A 271 14.80 9.34 -85.93
CA PRO A 271 15.61 10.44 -86.42
C PRO A 271 15.01 11.09 -87.68
N ALA A 272 14.84 12.40 -87.66
CA ALA A 272 14.61 13.19 -88.86
C ALA A 272 15.89 13.19 -89.73
N GLN A 273 15.84 12.50 -90.86
CA GLN A 273 16.89 12.58 -91.86
C GLN A 273 16.85 13.93 -92.58
N ARG A 274 18.03 14.55 -92.63
CA ARG A 274 18.37 15.80 -93.34
C ARG A 274 18.04 15.74 -94.82
N HIS A 275 17.59 16.85 -95.40
CA HIS A 275 17.99 17.22 -96.76
C HIS A 275 18.37 18.71 -96.79
N ALA A 276 19.57 18.96 -97.29
CA ALA A 276 20.14 20.27 -97.54
C ALA A 276 19.64 20.83 -98.87
N ARG A 277 19.41 22.15 -98.92
CA ARG A 277 19.95 23.01 -99.98
C ARG A 277 19.99 24.46 -99.51
#